data_AF-A0A2V5WVF1-F1
#
_entry.id   AF-A0A2V5WVF1-F1
#
_cell.length_a   1.000
_cell.length_b   1.000
_cell.length_c   1.000
_cell.angle_alpha   90.00
_cell.angle_beta   90.00
_cell.angle_gamma   90.00
#
_symmetry.space_group_name_H-M   'P 1'
#
loop_
_entity.id
_entity.type
_entity.pdbx_description
1 polymer ?
#
loop_
_entity_poly.entity_id
_entity_poly.type
_entity_poly.pdbx_seq_one_letter_code
_entity_poly.pdbx_strand_id
1 'polypeptide(L)' 'VQAGNFLEHATVYGNSYGTLKSEVVGKLRQVKDVVLNIDVQGAAAIRAKAEEDAELRAALITVFLTPPSLAILEKRLRK' A
#
# COMPACT_ATOMS: atom_id res chain seq x y z
N VAL A 1 12.97 14.39 -4.61
CA VAL A 1 12.32 13.39 -3.74
C VAL A 1 13.44 12.58 -3.09
N GLN A 2 13.61 12.70 -1.76
CA GLN A 2 14.71 12.07 -1.05
C GLN A 2 14.35 10.61 -0.74
N ALA A 3 15.14 9.66 -1.24
CA ALA A 3 14.85 8.23 -1.15
C ALA A 3 14.90 7.76 0.32
N GLY A 4 13.81 7.16 0.82
CA GLY A 4 13.78 6.47 2.11
C GLY A 4 12.66 6.88 3.09
N ASN A 5 12.03 8.05 2.92
CA ASN A 5 11.00 8.52 3.85
C ASN A 5 9.58 8.01 3.56
N PHE A 6 9.34 7.53 2.33
CA PHE A 6 8.05 7.03 1.89
C PHE A 6 8.04 5.49 1.91
N LEU A 7 7.00 4.94 2.52
CA LEU A 7 6.66 3.50 2.54
C LEU A 7 6.19 3.06 1.15
N GLU A 8 5.55 3.98 0.43
CA GLU A 8 5.16 3.90 -0.96
C GLU A 8 5.08 5.32 -1.53
N HIS A 9 5.50 5.51 -2.78
CA HIS A 9 5.11 6.65 -3.58
C HIS A 9 4.44 6.13 -4.85
N ALA A 10 3.26 6.65 -5.19
CA ALA A 10 2.57 6.32 -6.42
C ALA A 10 2.01 7.59 -7.07
N THR A 11 2.16 7.66 -8.39
CA THR A 11 1.51 8.69 -9.20
C THR A 11 0.26 8.07 -9.78
N VAL A 12 -0.90 8.41 -9.23
CA VAL A 12 -2.20 7.92 -9.71
C VAL A 12 -2.97 9.12 -10.27
N TYR A 13 -3.30 9.07 -11.57
CA TYR A 13 -4.02 10.13 -12.30
C TYR A 13 -3.39 11.55 -12.21
N GLY A 14 -2.05 11.64 -12.25
CA GLY A 14 -1.34 12.92 -12.20
C GLY A 14 -1.17 13.52 -10.80
N ASN A 15 -1.68 12.86 -9.76
CA ASN A 15 -1.46 13.23 -8.36
C ASN A 15 -0.43 12.28 -7.74
N SER A 16 0.60 12.86 -7.12
CA SER A 16 1.62 12.11 -6.37
C SER A 16 1.14 11.88 -4.95
N TYR A 17 0.87 10.63 -4.59
CA TYR A 17 0.59 10.23 -3.21
C TYR A 17 1.82 9.56 -2.63
N GLY A 18 2.10 9.85 -1.37
CA GLY A 18 3.20 9.25 -0.64
C GLY A 18 2.75 8.96 0.78
N THR A 19 2.78 7.67 1.16
CA THR A 19 2.55 7.30 2.55
C THR A 19 3.88 7.39 3.28
N LEU A 20 4.02 8.33 4.22
CA LEU A 20 5.23 8.45 5.04
C LEU A 20 5.35 7.23 5.96
N LYS A 21 6.53 6.60 5.94
CA LYS A 21 6.82 5.45 6.82
C LYS A 21 6.66 5.81 8.29
N SER A 22 7.08 7.01 8.66
CA SER A 22 6.96 7.56 10.01
C SER A 22 5.51 7.68 10.50
N GLU A 23 4.57 8.00 9.61
CA GLU A 23 3.16 8.07 10.00
C GLU A 23 2.56 6.70 10.26
N VAL A 24 2.86 5.71 9.41
CA VAL A 24 2.36 4.34 9.56
C VAL A 24 2.93 3.72 10.83
N VAL A 25 4.26 3.71 10.96
CA VAL A 25 4.95 3.17 12.13
C VAL A 25 4.54 3.92 13.40
N GLY A 26 4.38 5.25 13.33
CA GLY A 26 3.89 6.05 14.45
C GLY A 26 2.49 5.65 14.92
N LYS A 27 1.56 5.37 14.00
CA LYS A 27 0.22 4.88 14.33
C LYS A 27 0.24 3.45 14.88
N LEU A 28 1.05 2.56 14.30
CA LEU A 28 1.22 1.19 14.79
C LEU A 28 1.75 1.18 16.23
N ARG A 29 2.73 2.03 16.55
CA ARG A 29 3.25 2.20 17.92
C ARG A 29 2.23 2.79 18.91
N GLN A 30 1.16 3.41 18.41
CA GLN A 30 0.01 3.85 19.22
C GLN A 30 -1.07 2.76 19.37
N VAL A 31 -0.78 1.51 18.98
CA VAL A 31 -1.74 0.38 19.00
C VAL A 31 -2.98 0.67 18.15
N LYS A 32 -2.77 1.34 17.00
CA LYS A 32 -3.82 1.62 16.02
C LYS A 32 -3.56 0.83 14.74
N ASP A 33 -4.62 0.26 14.20
CA ASP A 33 -4.59 -0.35 12.88
C ASP A 33 -4.54 0.71 11.78
N VAL A 34 -3.77 0.43 10.73
CA VAL A 34 -3.66 1.28 9.54
C VAL A 34 -4.16 0.48 8.35
N VAL A 35 -5.25 0.97 7.74
CA VAL A 35 -5.78 0.38 6.50
C VAL A 35 -5.23 1.15 5.30
N LEU A 36 -4.55 0.44 4.41
CA LEU A 36 -4.02 0.98 3.17
C LEU A 36 -4.88 0.50 1.99
N ASN A 37 -5.45 1.44 1.25
CA ASN A 37 -6.15 1.16 -0.01
C ASN A 37 -5.22 1.48 -1.18
N ILE A 38 -4.56 0.46 -1.70
CA ILE A 38 -3.48 0.54 -2.68
C ILE A 38 -3.67 -0.50 -3.78
N ASP A 39 -3.07 -0.27 -4.93
CA ASP A 39 -3.09 -1.23 -6.03
C ASP A 39 -2.03 -2.32 -5.89
N VAL A 40 -1.90 -3.18 -6.91
CA VAL A 40 -0.95 -4.30 -6.93
C VAL A 40 0.51 -3.85 -6.91
N GLN A 41 0.83 -2.69 -7.51
CA GLN A 41 2.19 -2.15 -7.54
C GLN A 41 2.55 -1.59 -6.16
N GLY A 42 1.65 -0.82 -5.55
CA GLY A 42 1.81 -0.31 -4.19
C GLY A 42 1.97 -1.45 -3.18
N ALA A 43 1.15 -2.50 -3.30
CA ALA A 43 1.26 -3.68 -2.44
C ALA A 43 2.59 -4.43 -2.59
N ALA A 44 3.14 -4.49 -3.80
CA ALA A 44 4.46 -5.09 -4.02
C ALA A 44 5.58 -4.24 -3.38
N ALA A 45 5.52 -2.91 -3.52
CA ALA A 45 6.49 -1.99 -2.92
C ALA A 45 6.49 -2.08 -1.39
N ILE A 46 5.31 -2.10 -0.75
CA ILE A 46 5.20 -2.23 0.71
C ILE A 46 5.73 -3.57 1.19
N ARG A 47 5.45 -4.68 0.48
CA ARG A 47 6.01 -5.99 0.81
C ARG A 47 7.53 -5.99 0.79
N ALA A 48 8.15 -5.44 -0.26
CA ALA A 48 9.61 -5.30 -0.33
C ALA A 48 10.17 -4.47 0.83
N LYS A 49 9.50 -3.37 1.21
CA LYS A 49 9.90 -2.57 2.37
C LYS A 49 9.73 -3.28 3.71
N ALA A 50 8.76 -4.16 3.83
CA ALA A 50 8.59 -4.99 5.02
C ALA A 50 9.68 -6.08 5.13
N GLU A 51 10.28 -6.54 4.02
CA GLU A 51 11.43 -7.46 4.11
C GLU A 51 12.65 -6.79 4.76
N GLU A 52 12.83 -5.49 4.53
CA GLU A 52 13.92 -4.68 5.10
C GLU A 52 13.62 -4.14 6.51
N ASP A 53 12.37 -4.19 6.98
CA ASP A 53 11.93 -3.56 8.24
C ASP A 53 11.13 -4.51 9.13
N ALA A 54 11.68 -4.84 10.30
CA ALA A 54 11.09 -5.79 11.23
C ALA A 54 9.75 -5.34 11.84
N GLU A 55 9.56 -4.04 12.09
CA GLU A 55 8.30 -3.51 12.64
C GLU A 55 7.18 -3.60 11.61
N LEU A 56 7.46 -3.23 10.37
CA LEU A 56 6.52 -3.38 9.26
C LEU A 56 6.22 -4.85 8.98
N ARG A 57 7.24 -5.72 8.97
CA ARG A 57 7.08 -7.15 8.75
C ARG A 57 6.17 -7.81 9.78
N ALA A 58 6.30 -7.42 11.04
CA ALA A 58 5.49 -7.97 12.12
C ALA A 58 4.02 -7.52 12.05
N ALA A 59 3.75 -6.33 11.50
CA ALA A 59 2.41 -5.75 11.43
C ALA A 59 1.69 -5.96 10.08
N LEU A 60 2.41 -6.30 9.00
CA LEU A 60 1.86 -6.30 7.65
C LEU A 60 0.90 -7.48 7.42
N ILE A 61 -0.34 -7.15 7.05
CA ILE A 61 -1.35 -8.08 6.56
C ILE A 61 -1.80 -7.62 5.18
N THR A 62 -1.82 -8.53 4.20
CA THR A 62 -2.26 -8.20 2.83
C THR A 62 -3.56 -8.91 2.47
N VAL A 63 -4.53 -8.16 1.96
CA VAL A 63 -5.79 -8.69 1.42
C VAL A 63 -5.88 -8.28 -0.04
N PHE A 64 -5.98 -9.27 -0.95
CA PHE A 64 -6.17 -9.00 -2.37
C PHE A 64 -7.63 -9.19 -2.75
N LEU A 65 -8.26 -8.12 -3.23
CA LEU A 65 -9.66 -8.13 -3.65
C LEU A 65 -9.76 -8.51 -5.13
N THR A 66 -10.19 -9.74 -5.40
CA THR A 66 -10.41 -10.21 -6.77
C THR A 66 -11.87 -10.01 -7.20
N PRO A 67 -12.11 -9.62 -8.45
CA PRO A 67 -13.44 -9.69 -9.03
C PRO A 67 -13.84 -11.17 -9.25
N PRO A 68 -15.14 -11.50 -9.29
CA PRO A 68 -15.60 -12.87 -9.53
C PRO A 68 -15.14 -13.45 -10.88
N SER A 69 -14.84 -12.59 -11.86
CA SER A 69 -14.25 -12.97 -13.15
C SER A 69 -13.61 -11.77 -13.84
N LEU A 70 -12.75 -12.03 -14.84
CA LEU A 70 -12.17 -11.00 -15.70
C LEU A 70 -13.24 -10.23 -16.49
N ALA A 71 -14.32 -10.89 -16.92
CA ALA A 71 -15.42 -10.23 -17.61
C ALA A 71 -16.11 -9.18 -16.71
N ILE A 72 -16.25 -9.44 -15.41
CA ILE A 72 -16.78 -8.47 -14.46
C ILE A 72 -15.81 -7.31 -14.22
N LEU A 73 -14.50 -7.59 -14.19
CA LEU A 73 -13.48 -6.54 -14.09
C LEU A 73 -13.56 -5.59 -15.29
N GLU A 74 -13.56 -6.13 -16.50
CA GLU A 74 -13.63 -5.36 -17.74
C GLU A 74 -14.90 -4.49 -17.78
N LYS A 75 -16.06 -5.08 -17.44
CA LYS A 75 -17.33 -4.36 -17.37
C LYS A 75 -17.29 -3.18 -16.37
N ARG A 76 -16.57 -3.31 -15.25
CA ARG A 76 -16.42 -2.24 -14.25
C ARG A 76 -15.50 -1.12 -14.73
N LEU A 77 -14.45 -1.46 -15.49
CA LEU A 77 -13.45 -0.49 -15.99
C LEU A 77 -13.89 0.27 -17.24
N ARG A 78 -14.82 -0.26 -18.03
CA ARG A 78 -15.30 0.35 -19.28
C ARG A 78 -16.53 1.27 -19.13
N LYS A 79 -17.03 1.50 -17.91
CA LYS A 79 -18.04 2.51 -17.64
C LYS A 79 -17.41 3.88 -17.49
#